data_AF-A0A5C8A7Y8-F1
#
_entry.id   AF-A0A5C8A7Y8-F1
#
_cell.length_a   1.000
_cell.length_b   1.000
_cell.length_c   1.000
_cell.angle_alpha   90.00
_cell.angle_beta   90.00
_cell.angle_gamma   90.00
#
_symmetry.space_group_name_H-M   'P 1'
#
loop_
_entity.id
_entity.type
_entity.pdbx_description
1 polymer ?
#
loop_
_entity_poly.entity_id
_entity_poly.type
_entity_poly.pdbx_seq_one_letter_code
_entity_poly.pdbx_strand_id
1 'polypeptide(L)'
;MTLEQFRAHCIKKPGFSEDFPFGPETLVFRVAGKIFALMDMDLFLSVNLKCDPERAIELRERYAGIVPGYHMNKKHWNTVAADGSVPDRLL
;
A
#
# COMPACT_ATOMS: atom_id res chain seq x y z
N MET A 1 6.24 -8.46 6.94
CA MET A 1 6.68 -7.05 6.78
C MET A 1 6.25 -6.17 7.97
N THR A 2 7.13 -5.33 8.54
CA THR A 2 6.76 -4.22 9.47
C THR A 2 6.68 -2.87 8.75
N LEU A 3 6.08 -1.85 9.38
CA LEU A 3 6.04 -0.48 8.83
C LEU A 3 7.44 0.06 8.51
N GLU A 4 8.39 -0.12 9.43
CA GLU A 4 9.76 0.35 9.27
C GLU A 4 10.46 -0.32 8.09
N GLN A 5 10.27 -1.64 7.93
CA GLN A 5 10.82 -2.38 6.80
C GLN A 5 10.21 -1.91 5.47
N PHE A 6 8.88 -1.72 5.44
CA PHE A 6 8.16 -1.23 4.27
C PHE A 6 8.60 0.19 3.88
N ARG A 7 8.72 1.09 4.86
CA ARG A 7 9.22 2.46 4.67
C ARG A 7 10.68 2.47 4.18
N ALA A 8 11.55 1.65 4.78
CA ALA A 8 12.95 1.52 4.36
C ALA A 8 13.10 0.97 2.93
N HIS A 9 12.15 0.16 2.46
CA HIS A 9 12.08 -0.24 1.05
C HIS A 9 11.63 0.94 0.16
N CYS A 10 10.58 1.64 0.55
CA CYS A 10 9.95 2.68 -0.26
C CYS A 10 10.79 3.96 -0.40
N ILE A 11 11.52 4.37 0.64
CA ILE A 11 12.35 5.58 0.63
C ILE A 11 13.46 5.55 -0.44
N LYS A 12 13.82 4.36 -0.91
CA LYS A 12 14.83 4.16 -1.97
C LYS A 12 14.32 4.58 -3.36
N LYS A 13 13.01 4.82 -3.53
CA LYS A 13 12.44 5.23 -4.83
C LYS A 13 12.82 6.70 -5.12
N PRO A 14 13.35 7.04 -6.30
CA PRO A 14 13.66 8.42 -6.65
C PRO A 14 12.42 9.32 -6.56
N GLY A 15 12.56 10.48 -5.91
CA GLY A 15 11.44 11.40 -5.70
C GLY A 15 10.43 10.93 -4.66
N PHE A 16 10.84 10.04 -3.74
CA PHE A 16 10.03 9.64 -2.59
C PHE A 16 9.74 10.84 -1.68
N SER A 17 8.50 10.92 -1.22
CA SER A 17 8.10 11.78 -0.11
C SER A 17 6.98 11.12 0.68
N GLU A 18 6.77 11.57 1.91
CA GLU A 18 5.67 11.12 2.75
C GLU A 18 4.99 12.30 3.46
N ASP A 19 3.69 12.18 3.69
CA ASP A 19 2.86 13.20 4.30
C ASP A 19 1.56 12.61 4.91
N PHE A 20 0.75 13.48 5.51
CA PHE A 20 -0.48 13.14 6.24
C PHE A 20 -1.71 13.91 5.70
N PRO A 21 -2.06 13.76 4.42
CA PRO A 21 -3.15 14.53 3.80
C PRO A 21 -4.54 14.14 4.31
N PHE A 22 -4.68 13.01 5.01
CA PHE A 22 -5.95 12.46 5.50
C PHE A 22 -6.04 12.40 7.03
N GLY A 23 -5.22 13.20 7.72
CA GLY A 23 -5.13 13.21 9.18
C GLY A 23 -3.85 12.56 9.70
N PRO A 24 -3.57 12.70 11.01
CA PRO A 24 -2.29 12.34 11.60
C PRO A 24 -1.99 10.83 11.54
N GLU A 25 -3.01 9.98 11.53
CA GLU A 25 -2.82 8.52 11.54
C GLU A 25 -2.59 7.91 10.15
N THR A 26 -2.98 8.62 9.09
CA THR A 26 -2.90 8.09 7.72
C THR A 26 -1.62 8.55 7.05
N LEU A 27 -0.60 7.70 7.12
CA LEU A 27 0.67 7.90 6.44
C LEU A 27 0.52 7.61 4.95
N VAL A 28 0.95 8.57 4.14
CA VAL A 28 0.86 8.51 2.69
C VAL A 28 2.25 8.58 2.08
N PHE A 29 2.57 7.66 1.17
CA PHE A 29 3.81 7.68 0.40
C PHE A 29 3.55 8.11 -1.04
N ARG A 30 4.47 8.93 -1.55
CA ARG A 30 4.42 9.49 -2.89
C ARG A 30 5.72 9.25 -3.64
N VAL A 31 5.60 9.18 -4.96
CA VAL A 31 6.73 9.31 -5.89
C VAL A 31 6.40 10.46 -6.83
N ALA A 32 7.30 11.43 -6.95
CA ALA A 32 7.10 12.63 -7.76
C ALA A 32 5.74 13.32 -7.49
N GLY A 33 5.37 13.44 -6.20
CA GLY A 33 4.12 14.07 -5.74
C GLY A 33 2.85 13.24 -5.93
N LYS A 34 2.91 12.05 -6.55
CA LYS A 34 1.76 11.16 -6.75
C LYS A 34 1.74 10.05 -5.72
N ILE A 35 0.58 9.85 -5.08
CA ILE A 35 0.38 8.81 -4.07
C ILE A 35 0.48 7.42 -4.70
N PHE A 36 1.20 6.52 -4.05
CA PHE A 36 1.28 5.10 -4.44
C PHE A 36 1.04 4.12 -3.29
N ALA A 37 1.22 4.55 -2.03
CA ALA A 37 0.87 3.76 -0.85
C ALA A 37 0.23 4.63 0.22
N LEU A 38 -0.74 4.09 0.96
CA LEU A 38 -1.33 4.72 2.14
C LEU A 38 -1.64 3.66 3.19
N MET A 39 -1.42 3.98 4.45
CA MET A 39 -1.67 3.06 5.55
C MET A 39 -1.86 3.80 6.87
N ASP A 40 -2.41 3.08 7.84
CA ASP A 40 -2.41 3.50 9.23
C ASP A 40 -1.00 3.37 9.81
N MET A 41 -0.45 4.45 10.36
CA MET A 41 0.94 4.48 10.86
C MET A 41 1.11 3.81 12.21
N ASP A 42 0.04 3.71 12.99
CA ASP A 42 0.08 3.16 14.34
C ASP A 42 -0.13 1.64 14.32
N LEU A 43 -1.11 1.18 13.54
CA LEU A 43 -1.52 -0.22 13.50
C LEU A 43 -0.81 -1.02 12.41
N PHE A 44 -0.58 -0.41 11.24
CA PHE A 44 0.00 -1.05 10.05
C PHE A 44 -0.59 -2.44 9.72
N LEU A 45 -1.90 -2.65 9.89
CA LEU A 45 -2.55 -3.94 9.60
C LEU A 45 -2.67 -4.22 8.09
N SER A 46 -2.70 -3.17 7.28
CA SER A 46 -2.79 -3.26 5.83
C SER A 46 -2.26 -2.00 5.16
N VAL A 47 -1.93 -2.12 3.87
CA VAL A 47 -1.50 -1.02 3.02
C VAL A 47 -2.39 -0.95 1.78
N ASN A 48 -2.89 0.25 1.45
CA ASN A 48 -3.48 0.50 0.13
C ASN A 48 -2.37 0.78 -0.88
N LEU A 49 -2.25 -0.07 -1.90
CA LEU A 49 -1.25 0.04 -2.95
C LEU A 49 -1.90 0.31 -4.30
N LYS A 50 -1.31 1.26 -5.04
CA LYS A 50 -1.69 1.51 -6.44
C LYS A 50 -1.20 0.35 -7.30
N CYS A 51 -2.06 -0.14 -8.19
CA CYS A 51 -1.79 -1.29 -9.03
C CYS A 51 -2.33 -1.05 -10.45
N ASP A 52 -1.71 -1.73 -11.42
CA ASP A 52 -2.29 -1.88 -12.74
C ASP A 52 -3.63 -2.63 -12.65
N PRO A 53 -4.69 -2.22 -13.39
CA PRO A 53 -6.01 -2.82 -13.25
C PRO A 53 -6.08 -4.32 -13.51
N GLU A 54 -5.34 -4.83 -14.50
CA GLU A 54 -5.37 -6.26 -14.84
C GLU A 54 -4.66 -7.07 -13.76
N ARG A 55 -3.49 -6.59 -13.33
CA ARG A 55 -2.73 -7.18 -12.22
C ARG A 55 -3.50 -7.10 -10.89
N ALA A 56 -4.28 -6.04 -10.66
CA ALA A 56 -5.06 -5.88 -9.44
C ALA A 56 -6.09 -7.01 -9.29
N ILE A 57 -6.73 -7.41 -10.39
CA ILE A 57 -7.71 -8.51 -10.43
C ILE A 57 -6.99 -9.84 -10.19
N GLU A 58 -5.92 -10.13 -10.93
CA GLU A 58 -5.12 -11.35 -10.80
C GLU A 58 -4.64 -11.57 -9.35
N LEU A 59 -4.17 -10.52 -8.69
CA LEU A 59 -3.68 -10.60 -7.31
C LEU A 59 -4.79 -10.92 -6.31
N ARG A 60 -6.00 -10.36 -6.49
CA ARG A 60 -7.15 -10.64 -5.61
C ARG A 60 -7.65 -12.07 -5.78
N GLU A 61 -7.59 -12.61 -6.99
CA GLU A 61 -7.97 -14.00 -7.25
C GLU A 61 -6.99 -14.99 -6.62
N ARG A 62 -5.71 -14.63 -6.53
CA ARG A 62 -4.65 -15.52 -6.04
C ARG A 62 -4.41 -15.45 -4.54
N TYR A 63 -4.68 -14.32 -3.90
CA TYR A 63 -4.31 -14.10 -2.50
C TYR A 63 -5.50 -13.56 -1.71
N ALA A 64 -5.96 -14.32 -0.72
CA ALA A 64 -7.06 -13.91 0.16
C ALA A 64 -6.76 -12.63 0.96
N GLY A 65 -5.48 -12.36 1.25
CA GLY A 65 -5.03 -11.12 1.90
C GLY A 65 -4.95 -9.90 0.98
N ILE A 66 -5.36 -10.01 -0.29
CA ILE A 66 -5.43 -8.90 -1.23
C ILE A 66 -6.89 -8.66 -1.61
N VAL A 67 -7.44 -7.51 -1.20
CA VAL A 67 -8.84 -7.16 -1.42
C VAL A 67 -8.96 -5.83 -2.18
N PRO A 68 -10.14 -5.47 -2.71
CA PRO A 68 -10.34 -4.18 -3.35
C PRO A 68 -9.98 -3.00 -2.43
N GLY A 69 -9.34 -1.96 -2.99
CA GLY A 69 -8.85 -0.80 -2.25
C GLY A 69 -9.92 -0.14 -1.36
N TYR A 70 -9.61 -0.02 -0.07
CA TYR A 70 -10.46 0.59 0.95
C TYR A 70 -10.45 2.12 0.79
N HIS A 71 -11.63 2.74 0.69
CA HIS A 71 -11.83 4.17 0.31
C HIS A 71 -11.17 4.63 -1.00
N MET A 72 -10.59 3.72 -1.77
CA MET A 72 -9.90 4.03 -3.03
C MET A 72 -10.67 3.51 -4.25
N ASN A 73 -10.23 3.94 -5.44
CA ASN A 73 -10.76 3.42 -6.70
C ASN A 73 -10.34 1.95 -6.88
N LYS A 74 -11.30 1.04 -6.75
CA LYS A 74 -11.11 -0.43 -6.79
C LYS A 74 -10.61 -0.95 -8.14
N LYS A 75 -10.60 -0.13 -9.19
CA LYS A 75 -9.94 -0.47 -10.46
C LYS A 75 -8.41 -0.36 -10.36
N HIS A 76 -7.91 0.56 -9.54
CA HIS A 76 -6.49 0.94 -9.51
C HIS A 76 -5.80 0.69 -8.17
N TRP A 77 -6.53 0.23 -7.16
CA TRP A 77 -6.03 0.12 -5.79
C TRP A 77 -6.42 -1.20 -5.15
N ASN A 78 -5.47 -1.79 -4.43
CA ASN A 78 -5.65 -2.96 -3.58
C ASN A 78 -5.35 -2.60 -2.14
N THR A 79 -6.13 -3.14 -1.21
CA THR A 79 -5.73 -3.22 0.20
C THR A 79 -5.01 -4.56 0.37
N VAL A 80 -3.77 -4.52 0.85
CA VAL A 80 -2.94 -5.70 1.06
C VAL A 80 -2.71 -5.87 2.56
N ALA A 81 -3.06 -7.03 3.11
CA ALA A 81 -2.84 -7.36 4.51
C ALA A 81 -1.34 -7.44 4.84
N ALA A 82 -0.95 -6.91 5.99
CA ALA A 82 0.42 -6.93 6.50
C ALA A 82 0.60 -7.97 7.64
N ASP A 83 -0.32 -8.94 7.75
CA ASP A 83 -0.36 -9.99 8.77
C ASP A 83 0.45 -11.26 8.39
N GLY A 84 1.15 -11.24 7.26
CA GLY A 84 1.92 -12.37 6.74
C GLY A 84 1.13 -13.33 5.83
N SER A 85 -0.17 -13.10 5.60
CA SER A 85 -0.97 -13.86 4.64
C SER A 85 -0.60 -13.59 3.18
N VAL A 86 0.11 -12.49 2.91
CA VAL A 86 0.62 -12.12 1.58
C VAL A 86 2.16 -12.14 1.60
N PRO A 87 2.82 -12.78 0.62
CA PRO A 87 4.28 -12.77 0.54
C PRO A 87 4.85 -11.35 0.48
N ASP A 88 5.83 -11.07 1.34
CA ASP A 88 6.49 -9.75 1.46
C ASP A 88 7.02 -9.21 0.12
N ARG A 89 7.36 -10.07 -0.86
CA ARG A 89 7.80 -9.65 -2.21
C ARG A 89 6.72 -8.95 -3.05
N LEU A 90 5.46 -9.02 -2.62
CA LEU A 90 4.33 -8.38 -3.29
C LEU A 90 4.01 -7.00 -2.70
N LEU A 91 4.61 -6.66 -1.55
CA LEU A 91 4.57 -5.35 -0.89
C LEU A 91 5.81 -4.53 -1.30
#